data_AF-A0A4W6EAR8-F1
#
_entry.id   AF-A0A4W6EAR8-F1
#
_cell.length_a   1.000
_cell.length_b   1.000
_cell.length_c   1.000
_cell.angle_alpha   90.00
_cell.angle_beta   90.00
_cell.angle_gamma   90.00
#
_symmetry.space_group_name_H-M   'P 1'
#
loop_
_entity.id
_entity.type
_entity.pdbx_description
1 polymer ?
#
loop_
_entity_poly.entity_id
_entity_poly.type
_entity_poly.pdbx_seq_one_letter_code
_entity_poly.pdbx_strand_id
1 'polypeptide(L)'
;MHTKNTVIKGKSAEYTVSMLAWPHPLKIKLIVFGSACDASKAAQGSFVQPRWYRAPETIMGLPFNEAIDMWSLGCIVAELFLGFPLYPGKYEYEIIWHIIQTQGPLPEYFLSAGLHTSHFYKKTWPNLWELITPYECRCIPLNSLDDLKELQQKPVSLMSVANFMAEKDHLELVKQMLPLRPTQRRTLRQVLQHTFFTMVHLKDF
;
A
#
# COMPACT_ATOMS: atom_id res chain seq x y z
N MET A 1 6.70 -19.34 38.18
CA MET A 1 6.17 -19.09 36.83
C MET A 1 4.97 -18.17 36.95
N HIS A 2 5.15 -16.88 36.69
CA HIS A 2 4.05 -15.90 36.64
C HIS A 2 4.21 -15.12 35.35
N THR A 3 3.35 -15.41 34.38
CA THR A 3 3.16 -14.65 33.16
C THR A 3 2.58 -13.29 33.54
N LYS A 4 3.39 -12.23 33.42
CA LYS A 4 2.90 -10.87 33.56
C LYS A 4 2.10 -10.51 32.31
N ASN A 5 0.78 -10.38 32.48
CA ASN A 5 -0.10 -9.71 31.54
C ASN A 5 0.42 -8.29 31.26
N THR A 6 0.96 -8.06 30.06
CA THR A 6 1.20 -6.69 29.60
C THR A 6 -0.11 -6.12 29.07
N VAL A 7 -0.84 -5.45 29.96
CA VAL A 7 -1.93 -4.56 29.58
C VAL A 7 -1.32 -3.39 28.82
N ILE A 8 -1.60 -3.28 27.53
CA ILE A 8 -1.28 -2.10 26.74
C ILE A 8 -2.31 -1.01 27.10
N LYS A 9 -2.03 -0.23 28.15
CA LYS A 9 -2.76 0.99 28.47
C LYS A 9 -1.93 2.20 28.07
N GLY A 10 -2.47 3.00 27.16
CA GLY A 10 -1.94 4.30 26.71
C GLY A 10 -0.78 4.17 25.72
N LYS A 11 -1.03 4.28 24.41
CA LYS A 11 0.05 4.30 23.41
C LYS A 11 -0.27 5.27 22.28
N SER A 12 0.15 6.52 22.43
CA SER A 12 0.72 7.25 21.29
C SER A 12 2.21 6.92 21.26
N ALA A 13 2.76 6.68 20.08
CA ALA A 13 4.20 6.64 19.88
C ALA A 13 4.61 7.98 19.24
N GLU A 14 5.51 8.69 19.91
CA GLU A 14 6.00 9.99 19.44
C GLU A 14 7.22 9.78 18.55
N TYR A 15 7.19 10.35 17.34
CA TYR A 15 8.34 10.38 16.45
C TYR A 15 8.59 11.83 16.02
N THR A 16 9.84 12.28 16.14
CA THR A 16 10.26 13.60 15.65
C THR A 16 10.94 13.40 14.31
N VAL A 17 10.41 13.98 13.24
CA VAL A 17 11.04 14.02 11.92
C VAL A 17 11.53 15.44 11.68
N SER A 18 12.84 15.62 11.68
CA SER A 18 13.48 16.91 11.40
C SER A 18 13.57 17.09 9.89
N MET A 19 12.76 17.97 9.29
CA MET A 19 12.99 18.44 7.92
C MET A 19 13.68 19.81 7.98
N LEU A 20 14.86 19.93 7.36
CA LEU A 20 15.76 21.10 7.47
C LEU A 20 15.19 22.43 6.89
N ALA A 21 13.96 22.45 6.37
CA ALA A 21 13.39 23.61 5.67
C ALA A 21 12.06 24.14 6.26
N TRP A 22 11.53 23.57 7.36
CA TRP A 22 10.31 24.10 8.00
C TRP A 22 10.67 24.96 9.22
N PRO A 23 10.00 26.11 9.47
CA PRO A 23 10.32 27.03 10.57
C PRO A 23 10.24 26.39 11.97
N HIS A 24 9.59 25.23 12.07
CA HIS A 24 9.46 24.43 13.29
C HIS A 24 9.66 22.94 12.96
N PRO A 25 10.25 22.12 13.83
CA PRO A 25 10.29 20.68 13.59
C PRO A 25 8.86 20.11 13.56
N LEU A 26 8.51 19.40 12.49
CA LEU A 26 7.25 18.68 12.38
C LEU A 26 7.25 17.50 13.36
N LYS A 27 6.45 17.60 14.41
CA LYS A 27 6.23 16.52 15.37
C LYS A 27 4.95 15.78 15.01
N ILE A 28 5.10 14.50 14.66
CA ILE A 28 3.98 13.64 14.25
C ILE A 28 3.83 12.51 15.27
N LYS A 29 2.59 12.14 15.59
CA LYS A 29 2.28 11.01 16.46
C LYS A 29 1.36 10.05 15.73
N LEU A 30 1.68 8.77 15.76
CA LEU A 30 0.75 7.74 15.29
C LEU A 30 -0.40 7.62 16.30
N ILE A 31 -1.61 7.49 15.76
CA ILE A 31 -2.85 7.39 16.53
C ILE A 31 -3.69 6.21 16.03
N VAL A 32 -4.73 5.86 16.80
CA VAL A 32 -5.75 4.84 16.45
C VAL A 32 -5.17 3.42 16.34
N PHE A 33 -4.76 2.86 17.48
CA PHE A 33 -4.30 1.47 17.60
C PHE A 33 -5.45 0.46 17.82
N GLY A 34 -6.70 0.83 17.54
CA GLY A 34 -7.88 -0.02 17.77
C GLY A 34 -7.90 -1.30 16.95
N SER A 35 -7.15 -1.34 15.84
CA SER A 35 -7.00 -2.51 14.97
C SER A 35 -5.61 -3.14 15.05
N ALA A 36 -4.75 -2.65 15.96
CA ALA A 36 -3.42 -3.22 16.15
C ALA A 36 -3.52 -4.61 16.80
N CYS A 37 -2.82 -5.58 16.23
CA CYS A 37 -2.72 -6.92 16.77
C CYS A 37 -1.28 -7.43 16.67
N ASP A 38 -0.98 -8.47 17.44
CA ASP A 38 0.27 -9.20 17.30
C ASP A 38 0.25 -9.97 15.97
N ALA A 39 1.37 -10.03 15.24
CA ALA A 39 1.43 -10.76 13.97
C ALA A 39 1.11 -12.25 14.15
N SER A 40 1.37 -12.84 15.32
CA SER A 40 0.97 -14.22 15.62
C SER A 40 -0.55 -14.42 15.68
N LYS A 41 -1.32 -13.33 15.78
CA LYS A 41 -2.79 -13.31 15.84
C LYS A 41 -3.42 -12.80 14.54
N ALA A 42 -2.62 -12.46 13.54
CA ALA A 42 -3.10 -12.01 12.24
C ALA A 42 -3.82 -13.16 11.54
N ALA A 43 -5.14 -13.04 11.39
CA ALA A 43 -5.94 -14.05 10.71
C ALA A 43 -5.98 -13.77 9.21
N GLN A 44 -5.62 -14.78 8.40
CA GLN A 44 -5.72 -14.73 6.94
C GLN A 44 -7.14 -14.33 6.50
N GLY A 45 -7.25 -13.45 5.51
CA GLY A 45 -8.55 -12.96 5.01
C GLY A 45 -9.21 -11.88 5.87
N SER A 46 -8.57 -11.44 6.97
CA SER A 46 -9.09 -10.33 7.76
C SER A 46 -9.13 -9.03 6.97
N PHE A 47 -10.24 -8.29 7.11
CA PHE A 47 -10.39 -6.96 6.53
C PHE A 47 -9.67 -5.92 7.40
N VAL A 48 -8.40 -5.67 7.06
CA VAL A 48 -7.52 -4.72 7.77
C VAL A 48 -7.09 -3.58 6.85
N GLN A 49 -6.58 -2.50 7.44
CA GLN A 49 -6.12 -1.27 6.76
C GLN A 49 -7.26 -0.49 6.07
N PRO A 50 -7.16 0.85 5.96
CA PRO A 50 -8.04 1.61 5.09
C PRO A 50 -7.77 1.28 3.61
N ARG A 51 -8.80 1.34 2.77
CA ARG A 51 -8.81 0.80 1.40
C ARG A 51 -7.65 1.30 0.52
N TRP A 52 -7.40 2.61 0.47
CA TRP A 52 -6.37 3.21 -0.39
C TRP A 52 -4.94 2.84 0.02
N TYR A 53 -4.75 2.42 1.27
CA TYR A 53 -3.45 2.08 1.85
C TYR A 53 -3.30 0.57 2.09
N ARG A 54 -4.24 -0.23 1.59
CA ARG A 54 -4.31 -1.66 1.85
C ARG A 54 -3.32 -2.43 0.97
N ALA A 55 -2.61 -3.37 1.58
CA ALA A 55 -1.63 -4.19 0.90
C ALA A 55 -2.29 -5.21 -0.06
N PRO A 56 -1.63 -5.61 -1.17
CA PRO A 56 -2.21 -6.55 -2.11
C PRO A 56 -2.49 -7.91 -1.46
N GLU A 57 -1.67 -8.35 -0.50
CA GLU A 57 -1.82 -9.65 0.16
C GLU A 57 -3.05 -9.68 1.07
N THR A 58 -3.42 -8.55 1.67
CA THR A 58 -4.64 -8.46 2.49
C THR A 58 -5.88 -8.43 1.61
N ILE A 59 -5.85 -7.70 0.48
CA ILE A 59 -6.94 -7.70 -0.52
C ILE A 59 -7.16 -9.10 -1.10
N MET A 60 -6.08 -9.76 -1.51
CA MET A 60 -6.12 -11.09 -2.12
C MET A 60 -6.37 -12.22 -1.10
N GLY A 61 -6.38 -11.92 0.20
CA GLY A 61 -6.68 -12.88 1.26
C GLY A 61 -5.55 -13.89 1.51
N LEU A 62 -4.29 -13.47 1.40
CA LEU A 62 -3.11 -14.25 1.78
C LEU A 62 -2.76 -14.03 3.27
N PRO A 63 -1.93 -14.90 3.87
CA PRO A 63 -1.31 -14.62 5.16
C PRO A 63 -0.49 -13.33 5.08
N PHE A 64 -0.55 -12.53 6.15
CA PHE A 64 0.14 -11.24 6.23
C PHE A 64 0.76 -11.05 7.62
N ASN A 65 1.65 -10.05 7.70
CA ASN A 65 2.35 -9.67 8.92
C ASN A 65 2.56 -8.14 8.94
N GLU A 66 3.45 -7.63 9.78
CA GLU A 66 3.74 -6.20 9.91
C GLU A 66 4.22 -5.52 8.61
N ALA A 67 4.61 -6.29 7.59
CA ALA A 67 4.99 -5.74 6.29
C ALA A 67 3.83 -5.02 5.58
N ILE A 68 2.57 -5.25 5.98
CA ILE A 68 1.42 -4.50 5.47
C ILE A 68 1.51 -3.01 5.86
N ASP A 69 2.09 -2.70 7.01
CA ASP A 69 2.26 -1.32 7.47
C ASP A 69 3.31 -0.59 6.62
N MET A 70 4.34 -1.31 6.17
CA MET A 70 5.33 -0.75 5.23
C MET A 70 4.70 -0.43 3.88
N TRP A 71 3.74 -1.23 3.42
CA TRP A 71 2.97 -0.91 2.21
C TRP A 71 2.14 0.36 2.41
N SER A 72 1.37 0.44 3.50
CA SER A 72 0.58 1.65 3.82
C SER A 72 1.45 2.90 3.91
N LEU A 73 2.63 2.79 4.54
CA LEU A 73 3.60 3.88 4.63
C LEU A 73 4.08 4.31 3.24
N GLY A 74 4.39 3.35 2.35
CA GLY A 74 4.77 3.65 0.97
C GLY A 74 3.68 4.42 0.20
N CYS A 75 2.42 4.03 0.36
CA CYS A 75 1.29 4.75 -0.23
C CYS A 75 1.14 6.17 0.34
N ILE A 76 1.31 6.36 1.66
CA ILE A 76 1.24 7.68 2.31
C ILE A 76 2.40 8.57 1.85
N VAL A 77 3.62 8.05 1.81
CA VAL A 77 4.79 8.80 1.33
C VAL A 77 4.60 9.21 -0.13
N ALA A 78 4.09 8.31 -0.97
CA ALA A 78 3.75 8.65 -2.35
C ALA A 78 2.66 9.73 -2.42
N GLU A 79 1.59 9.62 -1.63
CA GLU A 79 0.53 10.63 -1.57
C GLU A 79 1.05 12.02 -1.14
N LEU A 80 1.98 12.08 -0.19
CA LEU A 80 2.61 13.34 0.22
C LEU A 80 3.40 14.01 -0.92
N PHE A 81 4.04 13.22 -1.79
CA PHE A 81 4.76 13.76 -2.95
C PHE A 81 3.82 14.10 -4.13
N LEU A 82 2.76 13.33 -4.33
CA LEU A 82 1.81 13.52 -5.43
C LEU A 82 0.76 14.60 -5.14
N GLY A 83 0.41 14.81 -3.87
CA GLY A 83 -0.73 15.63 -3.44
C GLY A 83 -2.09 14.92 -3.55
N PHE A 84 -2.12 13.66 -3.98
CA PHE A 84 -3.32 12.82 -4.08
C PHE A 84 -2.98 11.33 -3.85
N PRO A 85 -3.95 10.49 -3.45
CA PRO A 85 -3.68 9.10 -3.11
C PRO A 85 -3.08 8.31 -4.29
N LEU A 86 -2.08 7.48 -4.02
CA LEU A 86 -1.42 6.66 -5.05
C LEU A 86 -2.40 5.65 -5.69
N TYR A 87 -3.29 5.05 -4.88
CA TYR A 87 -4.26 4.04 -5.29
C TYR A 87 -5.69 4.42 -4.87
N PRO A 88 -6.35 5.36 -5.57
CA PRO A 88 -7.63 5.95 -5.17
C PRO A 88 -8.84 5.11 -5.58
N GLY A 89 -8.83 3.79 -5.33
CA GLY A 89 -9.92 2.90 -5.73
C GLY A 89 -11.18 3.01 -4.86
N LYS A 90 -12.35 3.03 -5.49
CA LYS A 90 -13.68 2.98 -4.86
C LYS A 90 -14.01 1.58 -4.34
N TYR A 91 -13.52 0.56 -5.03
CA TYR A 91 -13.66 -0.86 -4.67
C TYR A 91 -12.30 -1.56 -4.65
N GLU A 92 -12.21 -2.71 -3.99
CA GLU A 92 -10.95 -3.48 -3.93
C GLU A 92 -10.43 -3.86 -5.32
N TYR A 93 -11.33 -4.09 -6.28
CA TYR A 93 -10.96 -4.37 -7.66
C TYR A 93 -10.20 -3.21 -8.29
N GLU A 94 -10.64 -1.97 -8.08
CA GLU A 94 -9.94 -0.79 -8.59
C GLU A 94 -8.57 -0.61 -7.93
N ILE A 95 -8.44 -0.96 -6.64
CA ILE A 95 -7.14 -0.96 -5.97
C ILE A 95 -6.18 -1.96 -6.64
N ILE A 96 -6.61 -3.21 -6.83
CA ILE A 96 -5.81 -4.23 -7.53
C ILE A 96 -5.47 -3.79 -8.94
N TRP A 97 -6.44 -3.20 -9.65
CA TRP A 97 -6.22 -2.69 -11.00
C TRP A 97 -5.16 -1.59 -11.01
N HIS A 98 -5.22 -0.59 -10.12
CA HIS A 98 -4.18 0.45 -10.02
C HIS A 98 -2.80 -0.13 -9.69
N ILE A 99 -2.73 -1.12 -8.79
CA ILE A 99 -1.48 -1.81 -8.47
C ILE A 99 -0.91 -2.48 -9.71
N ILE A 100 -1.74 -3.20 -10.48
CA ILE A 100 -1.30 -3.90 -11.70
C ILE A 100 -0.81 -2.90 -12.77
N GLN A 101 -1.52 -1.79 -12.93
CA GLN A 101 -1.15 -0.77 -13.92
C GLN A 101 0.17 -0.06 -13.59
N THR A 102 0.52 0.03 -12.31
CA THR A 102 1.75 0.70 -11.85
C THR A 102 2.92 -0.25 -11.65
N GLN A 103 2.68 -1.49 -11.23
CA GLN A 103 3.71 -2.45 -10.83
C GLN A 103 3.78 -3.72 -11.68
N GLY A 104 2.86 -3.89 -12.63
CA GLY A 104 2.74 -5.10 -13.44
C GLY A 104 1.86 -6.18 -12.78
N PRO A 105 1.73 -7.35 -13.41
CA PRO A 105 0.84 -8.40 -12.95
C PRO A 105 1.22 -8.90 -11.55
N LEU A 106 0.21 -9.25 -10.74
CA LEU A 106 0.45 -9.88 -9.45
C LEU A 106 1.22 -11.20 -9.62
N PRO A 107 2.18 -11.51 -8.73
CA PRO A 107 2.89 -12.78 -8.78
C PRO A 107 1.94 -13.97 -8.69
N GLU A 108 2.25 -15.06 -9.39
CA GLU A 108 1.38 -16.24 -9.48
C GLU A 108 0.94 -16.79 -8.11
N TYR A 109 1.81 -16.74 -7.10
CA TYR A 109 1.48 -17.23 -5.75
C TYR A 109 0.33 -16.45 -5.09
N PHE A 110 0.15 -15.16 -5.43
CA PHE A 110 -1.03 -14.41 -4.98
C PHE A 110 -2.30 -15.07 -5.50
N LEU A 111 -2.28 -15.46 -6.77
CA LEU A 111 -3.43 -15.99 -7.46
C LEU A 111 -3.72 -17.42 -6.99
N SER A 112 -2.68 -18.24 -6.81
CA SER A 112 -2.84 -19.64 -6.39
C SER A 112 -3.22 -19.81 -4.91
N ALA A 113 -2.76 -18.92 -4.01
CA ALA A 113 -2.95 -19.08 -2.56
C ALA A 113 -3.94 -18.07 -1.94
N GLY A 114 -4.34 -17.04 -2.68
CA GLY A 114 -5.29 -16.03 -2.22
C GLY A 114 -6.70 -16.57 -2.05
N LEU A 115 -7.30 -16.35 -0.88
CA LEU A 115 -8.70 -16.73 -0.62
C LEU A 115 -9.68 -15.94 -1.48
N HIS A 116 -9.31 -14.73 -1.92
CA HIS A 116 -10.18 -13.82 -2.65
C HIS A 116 -9.84 -13.75 -4.15
N THR A 117 -8.97 -14.63 -4.67
CA THR A 117 -8.53 -14.58 -6.07
C THR A 117 -9.69 -14.56 -7.05
N SER A 118 -10.75 -15.34 -6.81
CA SER A 118 -11.93 -15.41 -7.69
C SER A 118 -12.72 -14.11 -7.81
N HIS A 119 -12.51 -13.14 -6.91
CA HIS A 119 -13.12 -11.81 -7.01
C HIS A 119 -12.43 -10.90 -8.03
N PHE A 120 -11.22 -11.24 -8.45
CA PHE A 120 -10.38 -10.40 -9.32
C PHE A 120 -9.90 -11.14 -10.55
N TYR A 121 -9.73 -12.46 -10.48
CA TYR A 121 -9.20 -13.28 -11.56
C TYR A 121 -10.09 -14.48 -11.84
N LYS A 122 -10.15 -14.84 -13.12
CA LYS A 122 -10.73 -16.09 -13.61
C LYS A 122 -9.64 -16.93 -14.27
N LYS A 123 -9.90 -18.21 -14.43
CA LYS A 123 -9.06 -19.10 -15.24
C LYS A 123 -9.68 -19.28 -16.62
N THR A 124 -8.91 -19.01 -17.66
CA THR A 124 -9.28 -19.27 -19.04
C THR A 124 -8.43 -20.39 -19.62
N TRP A 125 -8.91 -21.08 -20.66
CA TRP A 125 -8.13 -22.14 -21.30
C TRP A 125 -6.87 -21.53 -21.94
N PRO A 126 -5.65 -22.09 -21.75
CA PRO A 126 -5.30 -23.37 -21.13
C PRO A 126 -4.87 -23.25 -19.65
N ASN A 127 -5.79 -22.88 -18.74
CA ASN A 127 -5.57 -22.69 -17.30
C ASN A 127 -4.73 -21.45 -16.93
N LEU A 128 -4.81 -20.39 -17.73
CA LEU A 128 -4.15 -19.11 -17.49
C LEU A 128 -5.02 -18.20 -16.61
N TRP A 129 -4.39 -17.47 -15.71
CA TRP A 129 -5.07 -16.44 -14.92
C TRP A 129 -5.30 -15.19 -15.77
N GLU A 130 -6.54 -14.74 -15.79
CA GLU A 130 -6.97 -13.53 -16.49
C GLU A 130 -7.69 -12.63 -15.49
N LEU A 131 -7.32 -11.35 -15.45
CA LEU A 131 -8.01 -10.35 -14.63
C LEU A 131 -9.44 -10.21 -15.18
N ILE A 132 -10.44 -10.34 -14.32
CA ILE A 132 -11.83 -10.13 -14.73
C ILE A 132 -12.00 -8.68 -15.18
N THR A 133 -12.86 -8.44 -16.16
CA THR A 133 -13.14 -7.09 -16.61
C THR A 133 -13.95 -6.30 -15.57
N PRO A 134 -13.94 -4.96 -15.59
CA PRO A 134 -14.78 -4.15 -14.71
C PRO A 134 -16.28 -4.51 -14.80
N TYR A 135 -16.74 -4.92 -15.99
CA TYR A 135 -18.10 -5.41 -16.24
C TYR A 135 -18.38 -6.73 -15.52
N GLU A 136 -17.45 -7.69 -15.60
CA GLU A 136 -17.59 -9.00 -14.93
C GLU A 136 -17.55 -8.87 -13.41
N CYS A 137 -16.76 -7.94 -12.87
CA CYS A 137 -16.68 -7.63 -11.45
C CYS A 137 -18.00 -7.10 -10.87
N ARG A 138 -18.88 -6.53 -11.72
CA ARG A 138 -20.05 -5.72 -11.31
C ARG A 138 -19.69 -4.62 -10.31
N CYS A 139 -18.42 -4.21 -10.31
CA CYS A 139 -17.87 -3.32 -9.31
C CYS A 139 -18.32 -1.88 -9.57
N ILE A 140 -18.74 -1.53 -10.78
CA ILE A 140 -19.36 -0.24 -11.08
C ILE A 140 -20.88 -0.45 -11.21
N PRO A 141 -21.68 -0.14 -10.17
CA PRO A 141 -23.12 -0.12 -10.31
C PRO A 141 -23.47 1.04 -11.25
N LEU A 142 -23.78 0.73 -12.50
CA LEU A 142 -24.27 1.72 -13.47
C LEU A 142 -25.72 2.05 -13.12
N ASN A 143 -25.90 3.02 -12.23
CA ASN A 143 -27.21 3.51 -11.82
C ASN A 143 -27.68 4.68 -12.70
N SER A 144 -26.75 5.29 -13.45
CA SER A 144 -27.00 6.42 -14.35
C SER A 144 -26.05 6.40 -15.55
N LEU A 145 -26.40 7.14 -16.61
CA LEU A 145 -25.50 7.34 -17.75
C LEU A 145 -24.23 8.13 -17.38
N ASP A 146 -24.25 8.91 -16.29
CA ASP A 146 -23.07 9.64 -15.81
C ASP A 146 -22.01 8.71 -15.23
N ASP A 147 -22.39 7.51 -14.76
CA ASP A 147 -21.46 6.50 -14.24
C ASP A 147 -20.54 5.94 -15.35
N LEU A 148 -20.87 6.16 -16.63
CA LEU A 148 -19.97 5.84 -17.75
C LEU A 148 -18.67 6.66 -17.73
N LYS A 149 -18.65 7.81 -17.03
CA LYS A 149 -17.41 8.58 -16.81
C LYS A 149 -16.45 7.84 -15.89
N GLU A 150 -16.94 7.01 -14.96
CA GLU A 150 -16.10 6.19 -14.08
C GLU A 150 -15.32 5.13 -14.88
N LEU A 151 -15.91 4.59 -15.96
CA LEU A 151 -15.23 3.67 -16.89
C LEU A 151 -14.10 4.33 -17.69
N GLN A 152 -14.08 5.67 -17.78
CA GLN A 152 -13.06 6.43 -18.51
C GLN A 152 -11.92 6.90 -17.60
N GLN A 153 -12.00 6.69 -16.28
CA GLN A 153 -10.93 7.07 -15.37
C GLN A 153 -9.66 6.29 -15.69
N LYS A 154 -8.63 7.02 -16.10
CA LYS A 154 -7.31 6.43 -16.35
C LYS A 154 -6.61 6.18 -15.03
N PRO A 155 -5.92 5.05 -14.87
CA PRO A 155 -5.12 4.82 -13.68
C PRO A 155 -3.99 5.85 -13.64
N VAL A 156 -3.54 6.20 -12.44
CA VAL A 156 -2.28 6.94 -12.30
C VAL A 156 -1.18 6.08 -12.93
N SER A 157 -0.57 6.55 -14.01
CA SER A 157 0.49 5.80 -14.68
C SER A 157 1.80 5.91 -13.89
N LEU A 158 2.65 4.88 -13.94
CA LEU A 158 3.97 4.92 -13.30
C LEU A 158 4.82 6.11 -13.82
N MET A 159 4.68 6.46 -15.10
CA MET A 159 5.34 7.64 -15.68
C MET A 159 4.83 8.94 -15.05
N SER A 160 3.52 9.04 -14.81
CA SER A 160 2.93 10.17 -14.09
C SER A 160 3.48 10.26 -12.67
N VAL A 161 3.55 9.12 -11.95
CA VAL A 161 4.15 9.07 -10.60
C VAL A 161 5.61 9.53 -10.64
N ALA A 162 6.41 9.03 -11.58
CA ALA A 162 7.80 9.40 -11.74
C ALA A 162 7.97 10.89 -12.07
N ASN A 163 7.09 11.48 -12.89
CA ASN A 163 7.13 12.90 -13.25
C ASN A 163 6.82 13.83 -12.06
N PHE A 164 5.91 13.42 -11.17
CA PHE A 164 5.60 14.18 -9.95
C PHE A 164 6.64 13.97 -8.85
N MET A 165 7.25 12.78 -8.79
CA MET A 165 8.39 12.49 -7.91
C MET A 165 9.67 13.05 -8.53
N ALA A 166 9.82 14.38 -8.46
CA ALA A 166 10.86 15.15 -9.13
C ALA A 166 12.31 14.75 -8.77
N GLU A 167 12.52 14.07 -7.63
CA GLU A 167 13.84 13.61 -7.20
C GLU A 167 13.94 12.08 -7.23
N LYS A 168 15.05 11.59 -7.78
CA LYS A 168 15.38 10.16 -7.86
C LYS A 168 15.29 9.47 -6.49
N ASP A 169 15.69 10.17 -5.43
CA ASP A 169 15.68 9.66 -4.07
C ASP A 169 14.26 9.44 -3.52
N HIS A 170 13.27 10.24 -3.95
CA HIS A 170 11.86 10.05 -3.58
C HIS A 170 11.29 8.77 -4.18
N LEU A 171 11.55 8.55 -5.47
CA LEU A 171 11.05 7.39 -6.18
C LEU A 171 11.69 6.10 -5.64
N GLU A 172 13.01 6.10 -5.41
CA GLU A 172 13.71 4.93 -4.87
C GLU A 172 13.28 4.59 -3.44
N LEU A 173 12.97 5.60 -2.62
CA LEU A 173 12.39 5.40 -1.30
C LEU A 173 11.04 4.67 -1.38
N VAL A 174 10.12 5.13 -2.24
CA VAL A 174 8.79 4.53 -2.40
C VAL A 174 8.89 3.11 -2.95
N LYS A 175 9.77 2.88 -3.94
CA LYS A 175 10.03 1.53 -4.50
C LYS A 175 10.56 0.53 -3.48
N GLN A 176 11.22 0.98 -2.41
CA GLN A 176 11.70 0.11 -1.34
C GLN A 176 10.59 -0.33 -0.37
N MET A 177 9.49 0.41 -0.30
CA MET A 177 8.34 0.13 0.56
C MET A 177 7.24 -0.67 -0.15
N LEU A 178 7.06 -0.43 -1.44
CA LEU A 178 5.97 -1.00 -2.25
C LEU A 178 6.26 -2.29 -3.04
N PRO A 179 7.32 -3.11 -2.82
CA PRO A 179 7.40 -4.42 -3.46
C PRO A 179 6.13 -5.26 -3.21
N LEU A 180 5.61 -5.90 -4.28
CA LEU A 180 4.44 -6.78 -4.17
C LEU A 180 4.68 -7.91 -3.18
N ARG A 181 5.88 -8.51 -3.18
CA ARG A 181 6.25 -9.54 -2.20
C ARG A 181 6.52 -8.90 -0.84
N PRO A 182 5.80 -9.28 0.23
CA PRO A 182 6.01 -8.68 1.56
C PRO A 182 7.44 -8.83 2.08
N THR A 183 8.08 -9.97 1.78
CA THR A 183 9.47 -10.27 2.18
C THR A 183 10.53 -9.41 1.48
N GLN A 184 10.17 -8.73 0.39
CA GLN A 184 11.07 -7.82 -0.33
C GLN A 184 10.92 -6.37 0.14
N ARG A 185 9.89 -6.05 0.95
CA ARG A 185 9.71 -4.72 1.51
C ARG A 185 10.80 -4.44 2.54
N ARG A 186 11.45 -3.28 2.42
CA ARG A 186 12.40 -2.82 3.44
C ARG A 186 11.67 -2.60 4.75
N THR A 187 12.30 -2.98 5.86
CA THR A 187 11.81 -2.65 7.20
C THR A 187 11.97 -1.16 7.49
N LEU A 188 11.22 -0.63 8.45
CA LEU A 188 11.35 0.77 8.88
C LEU A 188 12.80 1.14 9.24
N ARG A 189 13.51 0.25 9.95
CA ARG A 189 14.92 0.46 10.30
C ARG A 189 15.81 0.64 9.06
N GLN A 190 15.59 -0.16 8.03
CA GLN A 190 16.37 -0.08 6.79
C GLN A 190 15.98 1.16 5.97
N VAL A 191 14.69 1.50 5.94
CA VAL A 191 14.18 2.70 5.29
C VAL A 191 14.80 3.97 5.89
N LEU A 192 14.94 4.05 7.22
CA LEU A 192 15.55 5.20 7.88
C LEU A 192 17.04 5.42 7.52
N GLN A 193 17.69 4.42 6.91
CA GLN A 193 19.05 4.52 6.41
C GLN A 193 19.11 5.03 4.95
N HIS A 194 17.96 5.26 4.31
CA HIS A 194 17.88 5.77 2.95
C HIS A 194 18.49 7.17 2.82
N THR A 195 19.01 7.51 1.64
CA THR A 195 19.61 8.83 1.35
C THR A 195 18.65 9.98 1.60
N PHE A 196 17.36 9.77 1.33
CA PHE A 196 16.27 10.70 1.67
C PHE A 196 16.29 11.16 3.14
N PHE A 197 16.47 10.24 4.09
CA PHE A 197 16.47 10.57 5.53
C PHE A 197 17.86 10.94 6.06
N THR A 198 18.90 10.32 5.52
CA THR A 198 20.28 10.59 5.95
C THR A 198 20.84 11.89 5.38
N MET A 199 20.18 12.45 4.36
CA MET A 199 20.52 13.71 3.70
C MET A 199 21.97 13.76 3.20
N VAL A 200 22.56 12.59 2.91
CA VAL A 200 23.96 12.49 2.47
C VAL A 200 24.15 13.21 1.13
N HIS A 201 23.16 13.15 0.23
CA HIS A 201 23.21 13.84 -1.07
C HIS A 201 23.17 15.37 -0.95
N LEU A 202 22.78 15.93 0.21
CA LEU A 202 22.80 17.37 0.47
C LEU A 202 24.13 17.86 1.06
N LYS A 203 25.06 16.95 1.40
CA LYS A 203 26.38 17.33 1.95
C LYS A 203 27.36 17.80 0.87
N ASP A 204 27.03 17.56 -0.40
CA ASP A 204 27.85 17.94 -1.56
C ASP A 204 27.50 19.35 -2.11
N PHE A 205 26.62 20.09 -1.41
CA PHE A 205 26.25 21.49 -1.65
C PHE A 205 26.66 22.35 -0.46
#